data_AF-B4ISJ3-F1
#
_entry.id   AF-B4ISJ3-F1
#
_cell.length_a   1.000
_cell.length_b   1.000
_cell.length_c   1.000
_cell.angle_alpha   90.00
_cell.angle_beta   90.00
_cell.angle_gamma   90.00
#
_symmetry.space_group_name_H-M   'P 1'
#
loop_
_entity.id
_entity.type
_entity.pdbx_description
1 polymer ?
#
loop_
_entity_poly.entity_id
_entity_poly.type
_entity_poly.pdbx_seq_one_letter_code
_entity_poly.pdbx_strand_id
1 'polypeptide(L)'
;PWLHWSWSQLRTANAANRAQQQQHEMTVSNDLIGCIIGKGGTKIAEIRQISGAMIRISNCEEREGGNTDRTITISGNPDSVALAQYLINMR
;
A
#
# COMPACT_ATOMS: atom_id res chain seq x y z
N PRO A 1 -27.96 -15.84 -30.44
CA PRO A 1 -26.62 -15.87 -31.09
C PRO A 1 -25.57 -15.09 -30.27
N TRP A 2 -24.83 -15.83 -29.44
CA TRP A 2 -23.45 -15.62 -28.94
C TRP A 2 -22.95 -14.31 -28.28
N LEU A 3 -23.74 -13.22 -28.16
CA LEU A 3 -23.21 -11.94 -27.63
C LEU A 3 -23.79 -11.42 -26.31
N HIS A 4 -24.82 -12.05 -25.74
CA HIS A 4 -25.52 -11.53 -24.54
C HIS A 4 -25.00 -12.09 -23.20
N TRP A 5 -24.27 -13.21 -23.18
CA TRP A 5 -23.86 -13.88 -21.92
C TRP A 5 -22.42 -13.58 -21.44
N SER A 6 -21.62 -12.82 -22.20
CA SER A 6 -20.21 -12.55 -21.84
C SER A 6 -20.02 -11.28 -20.99
N TRP A 7 -20.91 -10.28 -21.11
CA TRP A 7 -20.73 -8.99 -20.44
C TRP A 7 -21.19 -8.98 -18.97
N SER A 8 -22.11 -9.85 -18.58
CA SER A 8 -22.56 -9.95 -17.19
C SER A 8 -21.46 -10.50 -16.27
N GLN A 9 -20.69 -11.49 -16.72
CA GLN A 9 -19.59 -12.06 -15.93
C GLN A 9 -18.42 -11.09 -15.73
N LEU A 10 -18.10 -10.27 -16.74
CA LEU A 10 -17.04 -9.25 -16.66
C LEU A 10 -17.39 -8.11 -15.68
N ARG A 11 -18.67 -7.70 -15.61
CA ARG A 11 -19.11 -6.66 -14.65
C ARG A 11 -19.02 -7.13 -13.20
N THR A 12 -19.39 -8.37 -12.92
CA THR A 12 -19.36 -8.94 -11.55
C THR A 12 -17.92 -9.11 -11.05
N ALA A 13 -17.01 -9.58 -11.90
CA ALA A 13 -15.61 -9.75 -11.55
C ALA A 13 -14.91 -8.42 -11.20
N ASN A 14 -15.19 -7.34 -11.95
CA ASN A 14 -14.62 -6.04 -11.67
C ASN A 14 -15.16 -5.44 -10.34
N ALA A 15 -16.46 -5.59 -10.05
CA ALA A 15 -17.05 -5.13 -8.80
C ALA A 15 -16.50 -5.88 -7.58
N ALA A 16 -16.32 -7.19 -7.67
CA ALA A 16 -15.69 -7.99 -6.61
C ALA A 16 -14.22 -7.58 -6.37
N ASN A 17 -13.47 -7.30 -7.43
CA ASN A 17 -12.08 -6.86 -7.32
C ASN A 17 -11.96 -5.49 -6.61
N ARG A 18 -12.91 -4.57 -6.86
CA ARG A 18 -12.96 -3.27 -6.15
C ARG A 18 -13.44 -3.40 -4.71
N ALA A 19 -14.35 -4.33 -4.41
CA ALA A 19 -14.79 -4.60 -3.04
C ALA A 19 -13.67 -5.22 -2.18
N GLN A 20 -12.66 -5.82 -2.80
CA GLN A 20 -11.48 -6.36 -2.12
C GLN A 20 -10.31 -5.38 -2.02
N GLN A 21 -10.41 -4.16 -2.57
CA GLN A 21 -9.38 -3.15 -2.35
C GLN A 21 -9.45 -2.60 -0.92
N GLN A 22 -8.45 -2.94 -0.12
CA GLN A 22 -8.23 -2.40 1.20
C GLN A 22 -7.17 -1.30 1.14
N GLN A 23 -7.33 -0.30 1.99
CA GLN A 23 -6.32 0.72 2.24
C GLN A 23 -6.01 0.75 3.74
N HIS A 24 -4.73 0.87 4.06
CA HIS A 24 -4.23 1.05 5.42
C HIS A 24 -3.29 2.26 5.44
N GLU A 25 -3.37 3.04 6.50
CA GLU A 25 -2.53 4.23 6.69
C GLU A 25 -1.86 4.14 8.06
N MET A 26 -0.56 4.42 8.10
CA MET A 26 0.23 4.44 9.32
C MET A 26 1.20 5.61 9.33
N THR A 27 1.37 6.21 10.50
CA THR A 27 2.31 7.32 10.71
C THR A 27 3.60 6.78 11.30
N VAL A 28 4.74 7.19 10.75
CA VAL A 28 6.07 6.78 11.21
C VAL A 28 6.96 8.01 11.36
N SER A 29 7.68 8.06 12.48
CA SER A 29 8.66 9.12 12.74
C SER A 29 9.77 9.16 11.69
N ASN A 30 10.24 10.37 11.37
CA ASN A 30 11.31 10.57 10.39
C ASN A 30 12.61 9.83 10.78
N ASP A 31 12.87 9.61 12.06
CA ASP A 31 14.03 8.84 12.53
C ASP A 31 13.94 7.36 12.13
N LEU A 32 12.73 6.83 12.02
CA LEU A 32 12.46 5.42 11.73
C LEU A 32 12.20 5.17 10.24
N ILE A 33 11.74 6.17 9.49
CA ILE A 33 11.38 5.98 8.08
C ILE A 33 12.58 5.56 7.23
N GLY A 34 13.79 6.05 7.54
CA GLY A 34 15.01 5.68 6.83
C GLY A 34 15.27 4.17 6.88
N CYS A 35 14.97 3.53 8.00
CA CYS A 35 15.12 2.08 8.18
C CYS A 35 14.08 1.27 7.40
N ILE A 36 12.90 1.85 7.14
CA ILE A 36 11.84 1.22 6.33
C ILE A 36 12.13 1.38 4.84
N ILE A 37 12.60 2.57 4.42
CA ILE A 37 12.95 2.86 3.03
C ILE A 37 14.19 2.04 2.61
N GLY A 38 15.18 1.95 3.50
CA GLY A 38 16.46 1.31 3.21
C GLY A 38 17.36 2.17 2.31
N LYS A 39 18.64 1.77 2.20
CA LYS A 39 19.64 2.50 1.41
C LYS A 39 19.23 2.58 -0.05
N GLY A 40 19.01 3.79 -0.57
CA GLY A 40 18.54 3.99 -1.95
C GLY A 40 17.12 3.50 -2.23
N GLY A 41 16.30 3.25 -1.20
CA GLY A 41 14.93 2.75 -1.37
C GLY A 41 14.82 1.25 -1.60
N THR A 42 15.89 0.48 -1.39
CA THR A 42 15.91 -0.97 -1.67
C THR A 42 14.90 -1.76 -0.84
N LYS A 43 14.82 -1.52 0.47
CA LYS A 43 13.93 -2.27 1.37
C LYS A 43 12.46 -2.01 1.03
N ILE A 44 12.07 -0.75 0.83
CA ILE A 44 10.68 -0.45 0.45
C ILE A 44 10.33 -0.99 -0.95
N ALA A 45 11.29 -1.01 -1.88
CA ALA A 45 11.09 -1.63 -3.19
C ALA A 45 10.86 -3.15 -3.08
N GLU A 46 11.63 -3.83 -2.24
CA GLU A 46 11.45 -5.26 -1.95
C GLU A 46 10.09 -5.52 -1.29
N ILE A 47 9.69 -4.72 -0.30
CA ILE A 47 8.37 -4.86 0.34
C ILE A 47 7.25 -4.72 -0.69
N ARG A 48 7.33 -3.73 -1.60
CA ARG A 48 6.36 -3.58 -2.70
C ARG A 48 6.33 -4.80 -3.61
N GLN A 49 7.50 -5.36 -3.94
CA GLN A 49 7.60 -6.54 -4.80
C GLN A 49 7.03 -7.81 -4.13
N ILE A 50 7.37 -8.06 -2.87
CA ILE A 50 6.93 -9.25 -2.13
C ILE A 50 5.45 -9.18 -1.82
N SER A 51 4.96 -8.04 -1.34
CA SER A 51 3.56 -7.87 -0.96
C SER A 51 2.61 -7.72 -2.15
N GLY A 52 3.11 -7.19 -3.28
CA GLY A 52 2.26 -6.76 -4.39
C GLY A 52 1.37 -5.56 -4.04
N ALA A 53 1.55 -4.95 -2.86
CA ALA A 53 0.79 -3.78 -2.44
C ALA A 53 1.33 -2.49 -3.07
N MET A 54 0.44 -1.55 -3.34
CA MET A 54 0.80 -0.17 -3.64
C MET A 54 1.16 0.53 -2.33
N ILE A 55 2.40 1.03 -2.21
CA ILE A 55 2.86 1.72 -1.01
C ILE A 55 3.32 3.13 -1.37
N ARG A 56 2.70 4.14 -0.76
CA ARG A 56 3.04 5.57 -0.92
C ARG A 56 3.53 6.11 0.41
N ILE A 57 4.58 6.93 0.37
CA ILE A 57 5.13 7.60 1.54
C ILE A 57 4.96 9.09 1.28
N SER A 58 4.32 9.81 2.20
CA SER A 58 4.18 11.26 2.10
C SER A 58 5.55 11.94 2.20
N ASN A 59 5.66 13.12 1.60
CA ASN A 59 6.80 13.97 1.88
C ASN A 59 6.73 14.42 3.35
N CYS A 60 7.88 14.83 3.91
CA CYS A 60 7.88 15.57 5.16
C CYS A 60 7.20 16.91 4.89
N GLU A 61 5.89 16.96 5.09
CA GLU A 61 5.19 18.21 5.26
C GLU A 61 5.51 18.61 6.70
N GLU A 62 6.24 19.72 6.87
CA GLU A 62 6.33 20.36 8.19
C GLU A 62 4.90 20.68 8.62
N ARG A 63 4.28 19.79 9.41
CA ARG A 63 3.07 20.14 10.12
C ARG A 63 3.46 21.24 11.08
N GLU A 64 2.76 22.37 11.03
CA GLU A 64 2.95 23.52 11.92
C GLU A 64 3.08 23.02 13.37
N GLY A 65 4.32 22.98 13.89
CA GLY A 65 4.62 22.33 15.18
C GLY A 65 5.87 21.45 15.23
N GLY A 66 6.62 21.30 14.14
CA GLY A 66 7.96 20.67 14.16
C GLY A 66 7.96 19.14 14.24
N ASN A 67 6.79 18.50 14.17
CA ASN A 67 6.72 17.05 14.02
C ASN A 67 6.88 16.69 12.52
N THR A 68 7.97 15.99 12.20
CA THR A 68 8.34 15.56 10.84
C THR A 68 7.89 14.14 10.51
N ASP A 69 6.89 13.62 11.22
CA ASP A 69 6.29 12.33 10.93
C ASP A 69 5.86 12.19 9.46
N ARG A 70 6.08 11.00 8.89
CA ARG A 70 5.65 10.65 7.55
C ARG A 70 4.50 9.67 7.58
N THR A 71 3.57 9.83 6.66
CA THR A 71 2.46 8.91 6.45
C THR A 71 2.86 7.87 5.41
N ILE A 72 2.68 6.60 5.74
CA ILE A 72 2.73 5.48 4.80
C ILE A 72 1.30 5.04 4.50
N THR A 73 0.93 5.09 3.23
CA THR A 73 -0.34 4.58 2.71
C THR A 73 -0.09 3.29 1.95
N ILE A 74 -0.75 2.21 2.35
CA ILE A 74 -0.69 0.88 1.74
C ILE A 74 -2.06 0.60 1.13
N SER A 75 -2.13 0.22 -0.14
CA SER A 75 -3.38 -0.17 -0.80
C SER A 75 -3.20 -1.38 -1.70
N GLY A 76 -4.24 -2.20 -1.80
CA GLY A 76 -4.21 -3.44 -2.57
C GLY A 76 -5.30 -4.40 -2.12
N ASN A 77 -5.17 -5.67 -2.48
CA ASN A 77 -6.01 -6.71 -1.89
C ASN A 77 -5.66 -6.89 -0.39
N PRO A 78 -6.53 -7.52 0.42
CA PRO A 78 -6.34 -7.59 1.88
C PRO A 78 -5.06 -8.34 2.26
N ASP A 79 -4.72 -9.41 1.54
CA ASP A 79 -3.52 -10.22 1.79
C ASP A 79 -2.23 -9.43 1.52
N SER A 80 -2.20 -8.68 0.42
CA SER A 80 -1.11 -7.77 0.05
C SER A 80 -0.93 -6.67 1.09
N VAL A 81 -2.03 -6.06 1.55
CA VAL A 81 -1.97 -5.02 2.58
C VAL A 81 -1.46 -5.59 3.90
N ALA A 82 -1.97 -6.75 4.33
CA ALA A 82 -1.55 -7.41 5.56
C ALA A 82 -0.07 -7.82 5.53
N LEU A 83 0.39 -8.39 4.40
CA LEU A 83 1.79 -8.76 4.23
C LEU A 83 2.71 -7.53 4.21
N ALA A 84 2.34 -6.46 3.50
CA ALA A 84 3.09 -5.22 3.52
C ALA A 84 3.20 -4.63 4.93
N GLN A 85 2.10 -4.60 5.68
CA GLN A 85 2.07 -4.12 7.06
C GLN A 85 2.97 -4.97 7.97
N TYR A 86 2.95 -6.30 7.81
CA TYR A 86 3.83 -7.20 8.55
C TYR A 86 5.30 -6.92 8.26
N LEU A 87 5.69 -6.84 6.99
CA LEU A 87 7.08 -6.59 6.58
C LEU A 87 7.60 -5.22 7.04
N ILE A 88 6.74 -4.20 7.07
CA ILE A 88 7.07 -2.87 7.58
C ILE A 88 7.29 -2.90 9.10
N ASN A 89 6.44 -3.64 9.84
CA ASN A 89 6.53 -3.74 11.29
C ASN A 89 7.67 -4.65 11.76
N MET A 90 8.08 -5.61 10.94
CA MET A 90 9.20 -6.52 11.18
C MET A 90 10.58 -5.88 10.92
N ARG A 91 10.63 -4.55 10.89
CA ARG A 91 11.78 -3.69 10.59
C ARG A 91 13.13 -4.23 11.06
#